data_AF-A0A1G3QZ45-F1
#
_entry.id   AF-A0A1G3QZ45-F1
#
_cell.length_a   1.000
_cell.length_b   1.000
_cell.length_c   1.000
_cell.angle_alpha   90.00
_cell.angle_beta   90.00
_cell.angle_gamma   90.00
#
_symmetry.space_group_name_H-M   'P 1'
#
loop_
_entity.id
_entity.type
_entity.pdbx_description
1 polymer ?
#
loop_
_entity_poly.entity_id
_entity_poly.type
_entity_poly.pdbx_seq_one_letter_code
_entity_poly.pdbx_strand_id
1 'polypeptide(L)'
;MFLILFVSITLHIFYLTGYVQSRDEKNLKRFITTTISNVLISGALIFFSLSSPGQIRKINFSLILWLISGFIMIATLFVQAAIFRKIYQRSQMPENYHLNFFGKKVLHPTVVKPFEIIIFFVTIPFFCMLGAYFVAKLIHFFI
;
A
#
# COMPACT_ATOMS: atom_id res chain seq x y z
N MET A 1 1.89 17.50 -9.75
CA MET A 1 2.69 16.46 -10.45
C MET A 1 3.37 15.48 -9.49
N PHE A 2 4.10 15.91 -8.45
CA PHE A 2 4.75 14.99 -7.50
C PHE A 2 3.80 13.96 -6.86
N LEU A 3 2.64 14.38 -6.36
CA LEU A 3 1.65 13.45 -5.80
C LEU A 3 1.12 12.44 -6.83
N ILE A 4 0.95 12.89 -8.09
CA ILE A 4 0.50 12.01 -9.18
C ILE A 4 1.56 10.95 -9.48
N LEU A 5 2.84 11.36 -9.56
CA LEU A 5 3.95 10.43 -9.74
C LEU A 5 4.02 9.44 -8.58
N PHE A 6 3.86 9.90 -7.34
CA PHE A 6 3.88 9.04 -6.16
C PHE A 6 2.76 7.98 -6.19
N VAL A 7 1.52 8.38 -6.50
CA VAL A 7 0.39 7.46 -6.66
C VAL A 7 0.65 6.48 -7.80
N SER A 8 1.15 6.97 -8.93
CA SER A 8 1.43 6.15 -10.12
C SER A 8 2.56 5.13 -9.88
N ILE A 9 3.61 5.49 -9.12
CA ILE A 9 4.66 4.56 -8.66
C ILE A 9 4.08 3.51 -7.70
N THR A 10 3.17 3.91 -6.81
CA THR A 10 2.52 2.95 -5.90
C THR A 10 1.70 1.92 -6.67
N LEU A 11 0.90 2.36 -7.66
CA LEU A 11 0.17 1.46 -8.55
C LEU A 11 1.10 0.58 -9.39
N HIS A 12 2.24 1.12 -9.83
CA HIS A 12 3.25 0.38 -10.58
C HIS A 12 3.80 -0.81 -9.77
N ILE A 13 4.15 -0.60 -8.50
CA ILE A 13 4.60 -1.67 -7.59
C ILE A 13 3.48 -2.68 -7.33
N PHE A 14 2.24 -2.21 -7.20
CA PHE A 14 1.07 -3.07 -7.02
C PHE A 14 0.88 -4.03 -8.21
N TYR A 15 0.94 -3.53 -9.45
CA TYR A 15 0.81 -4.36 -10.65
C TYR A 15 1.97 -5.34 -10.82
N LEU A 16 3.21 -4.92 -10.50
CA LEU A 16 4.36 -5.81 -10.49
C LEU A 16 4.15 -6.97 -9.51
N THR A 17 3.76 -6.65 -8.27
CA THR A 17 3.53 -7.66 -7.23
C THR A 17 2.42 -8.62 -7.64
N GLY A 18 1.32 -8.09 -8.20
CA GLY A 18 0.23 -8.89 -8.74
C GLY A 18 0.68 -9.83 -9.85
N TYR A 19 1.48 -9.35 -10.81
CA TYR A 19 2.02 -10.19 -11.90
C TYR A 19 2.96 -11.28 -11.39
N VAL A 20 3.85 -10.97 -10.44
CA VAL A 20 4.78 -11.97 -9.86
C VAL A 20 4.00 -13.10 -9.17
N GLN A 21 2.88 -12.78 -8.52
CA GLN A 21 2.07 -13.76 -7.81
C GLN A 21 1.16 -14.60 -8.72
N SER A 22 0.46 -13.97 -9.68
CA SER A 22 -0.58 -14.65 -10.46
C SER A 22 -0.16 -14.97 -11.89
N ARG A 23 0.97 -14.42 -12.38
CA ARG A 23 1.43 -14.48 -13.78
C ARG A 23 0.37 -14.02 -14.79
N ASP A 24 -0.56 -13.15 -14.36
CA ASP A 24 -1.65 -12.64 -15.19
C ASP A 24 -1.18 -11.55 -16.16
N GLU A 25 -1.39 -11.77 -17.46
CA GLU A 25 -1.03 -10.82 -18.52
C GLU A 25 -1.66 -9.43 -18.33
N LYS A 26 -2.83 -9.34 -17.71
CA LYS A 26 -3.49 -8.05 -17.44
C LYS A 26 -2.64 -7.19 -16.50
N ASN A 27 -2.03 -7.80 -15.48
CA ASN A 27 -1.13 -7.11 -14.56
C ASN A 27 0.16 -6.69 -15.27
N LEU A 28 0.68 -7.51 -16.18
CA LEU A 28 1.86 -7.16 -17.00
C LEU A 28 1.58 -5.96 -17.91
N LYS A 29 0.46 -5.95 -18.64
CA LYS A 29 0.08 -4.83 -19.52
C LYS A 29 -0.05 -3.52 -18.71
N ARG A 30 -0.73 -3.57 -17.56
CA ARG A 30 -0.88 -2.41 -16.66
C ARG A 30 0.46 -1.94 -16.09
N PHE A 31 1.33 -2.87 -15.70
CA PHE A 31 2.69 -2.57 -15.27
C PHE A 31 3.44 -1.78 -16.35
N ILE A 32 3.46 -2.25 -17.60
CA ILE A 32 4.13 -1.57 -18.73
C ILE A 32 3.53 -0.17 -18.94
N THR A 33 2.21 -0.02 -18.94
CA THR A 33 1.56 1.29 -19.07
C THR A 33 2.01 2.24 -17.97
N THR A 34 2.01 1.79 -16.70
CA THR A 34 2.49 2.62 -15.59
C THR A 34 3.98 2.95 -15.68
N THR A 35 4.83 2.08 -16.24
CA THR A 35 6.24 2.40 -16.53
C THR A 35 6.36 3.59 -17.46
N ILE A 36 5.67 3.53 -18.60
CA ILE A 36 5.72 4.59 -19.62
C ILE A 36 5.19 5.90 -19.03
N SER A 37 4.03 5.87 -18.36
CA SER A 37 3.47 7.06 -17.70
C SER A 37 4.42 7.64 -16.64
N ASN A 38 5.04 6.80 -15.81
CA ASN A 38 5.98 7.26 -14.78
C ASN A 38 7.22 7.92 -15.40
N VAL A 39 7.78 7.35 -16.47
CA VAL A 39 8.91 7.94 -17.20
C VAL A 39 8.54 9.31 -17.76
N LEU A 40 7.38 9.41 -18.43
CA LEU A 40 6.92 10.68 -19.01
C LEU A 40 6.65 11.75 -17.95
N ILE A 41 5.95 11.40 -16.86
CA ILE A 41 5.66 12.33 -15.76
C ILE A 41 6.96 12.77 -15.08
N SER A 42 7.93 11.85 -14.90
CA SER A 42 9.23 12.17 -14.31
C SER A 42 10.05 13.09 -15.21
N GLY A 43 10.09 12.82 -16.51
CA GLY A 43 10.77 13.68 -17.49
C GLY A 43 10.17 15.10 -17.50
N ALA A 44 8.84 15.21 -17.49
CA ALA A 44 8.17 16.50 -17.40
C ALA A 44 8.47 17.22 -16.07
N LEU A 45 8.49 16.50 -14.95
CA LEU A 45 8.88 17.06 -13.64
C LEU A 45 10.32 17.60 -13.64
N ILE A 46 11.26 16.85 -14.22
CA ILE A 46 12.66 17.26 -14.35
C ILE A 46 12.75 18.52 -15.20
N PHE A 47 12.07 18.55 -16.35
CA PHE A 47 12.03 19.72 -17.23
C PHE A 47 11.50 20.96 -16.49
N PHE A 48 10.32 20.87 -15.85
CA PHE A 48 9.76 21.97 -15.06
C PHE A 48 10.67 22.42 -13.92
N SER A 49 11.32 21.46 -13.25
CA SER A 49 12.27 21.70 -12.18
C SER A 49 13.48 22.52 -12.65
N LEU A 50 13.99 22.22 -13.85
CA LEU A 50 15.12 22.94 -14.45
C LEU A 50 14.71 24.31 -15.02
N SER A 51 13.54 24.40 -15.65
CA SER A 51 13.06 25.64 -16.28
C SER A 51 12.60 26.70 -15.28
N SER A 52 12.24 26.32 -14.05
CA SER A 52 11.71 27.26 -13.05
C SER A 52 12.08 26.84 -11.63
N PRO A 53 13.38 26.89 -11.26
CA PRO A 53 13.85 26.45 -9.94
C PRO A 53 13.24 27.25 -8.79
N GLY A 54 12.84 28.51 -9.04
CA GLY A 54 12.15 29.34 -8.06
C GLY A 54 10.79 28.78 -7.61
N GLN A 55 10.13 27.96 -8.44
CA GLN A 55 8.87 27.30 -8.06
C GLN A 55 9.10 26.14 -7.09
N ILE A 56 10.23 25.44 -7.16
CA ILE A 56 10.57 24.34 -6.24
C ILE A 56 10.68 24.86 -4.81
N ARG A 57 11.27 26.05 -4.63
CA ARG A 57 11.40 26.67 -3.30
C ARG A 57 10.06 27.06 -2.68
N LYS A 58 9.01 27.22 -3.48
CA LYS A 58 7.65 27.51 -3.02
C LYS A 58 6.88 26.24 -2.64
N ILE A 59 7.45 25.06 -2.88
CA ILE A 59 6.80 23.80 -2.52
C ILE A 59 6.76 23.68 -0.99
N ASN A 60 5.56 23.55 -0.45
CA ASN A 60 5.38 23.25 0.96
C ASN A 60 5.66 21.75 1.20
N PHE A 61 6.92 21.42 1.45
CA PHE A 61 7.36 20.05 1.75
C PHE A 61 6.64 19.46 2.96
N SER A 62 6.34 20.27 3.99
CA SER A 62 5.61 19.79 5.16
C SER A 62 4.21 19.29 4.79
N LEU A 63 3.51 20.00 3.90
CA LEU A 63 2.17 19.60 3.43
C LEU A 63 2.25 18.34 2.57
N ILE A 64 3.25 18.22 1.69
CA ILE A 64 3.45 17.02 0.87
C ILE A 64 3.72 15.79 1.74
N LEU A 65 4.65 15.90 2.70
CA LEU A 65 4.97 14.80 3.62
C LEU A 65 3.75 14.39 4.45
N TRP A 66 2.94 15.36 4.88
CA TRP A 66 1.69 15.09 5.57
C TRP A 66 0.71 14.30 4.68
N LEU A 67 0.48 14.72 3.45
CA LEU A 67 -0.39 13.99 2.51
C LEU A 67 0.14 12.58 2.20
N ILE A 68 1.45 12.43 1.95
CA ILE A 68 2.09 11.14 1.68
C ILE A 68 1.93 10.20 2.88
N SER A 69 2.16 10.70 4.10
CA SER A 69 2.01 9.90 5.32
C SER A 69 0.58 9.39 5.51
N GLY A 70 -0.43 10.24 5.29
CA GLY A 70 -1.83 9.86 5.36
C GLY A 70 -2.21 8.83 4.29
N PHE A 71 -1.71 9.01 3.07
CA PHE A 71 -1.90 8.03 2.00
C PHE A 71 -1.30 6.67 2.35
N ILE A 72 -0.06 6.61 2.84
CA ILE A 72 0.59 5.35 3.21
C ILE A 72 -0.12 4.69 4.39
N MET A 73 -0.58 5.47 5.39
CA MET A 73 -1.38 4.97 6.50
C MET A 73 -2.67 4.30 5.99
N ILE A 74 -3.43 4.94 5.11
CA ILE A 74 -4.67 4.38 4.55
C ILE A 74 -4.36 3.13 3.71
N ALA A 75 -3.32 3.17 2.89
CA ALA A 75 -2.92 2.05 2.04
C ALA A 75 -2.54 0.81 2.88
N THR A 76 -1.73 1.00 3.93
CA THR A 76 -1.33 -0.09 4.84
C THR A 76 -2.51 -0.64 5.63
N LEU A 77 -3.43 0.21 6.09
CA LEU A 77 -4.68 -0.22 6.73
C LEU A 77 -5.53 -1.08 5.78
N PHE A 78 -5.65 -0.68 4.52
CA PHE A 78 -6.40 -1.45 3.52
C PHE A 78 -5.78 -2.82 3.27
N VAL A 79 -4.44 -2.90 3.19
CA VAL A 79 -3.71 -4.17 3.06
C VAL A 79 -3.98 -5.08 4.26
N GLN A 80 -3.89 -4.56 5.49
CA GLN A 80 -4.18 -5.31 6.71
C GLN A 80 -5.63 -5.81 6.73
N ALA A 81 -6.61 -4.94 6.45
CA ALA A 81 -8.02 -5.31 6.37
C ALA A 81 -8.29 -6.38 5.31
N ALA A 82 -7.64 -6.30 4.15
CA ALA A 82 -7.74 -7.30 3.09
C ALA A 82 -7.17 -8.66 3.51
N ILE A 83 -6.03 -8.68 4.22
CA ILE A 83 -5.44 -9.91 4.78
C ILE A 83 -6.39 -10.52 5.81
N PHE A 84 -6.89 -9.72 6.77
CA PHE A 84 -7.85 -10.19 7.77
C PHE A 84 -9.10 -10.78 7.13
N ARG A 85 -9.68 -10.11 6.14
CA ARG A 85 -10.87 -10.60 5.42
C ARG A 85 -10.60 -11.96 4.77
N LYS A 86 -9.44 -12.14 4.12
CA LYS A 86 -9.07 -13.42 3.49
C LYS A 86 -8.87 -14.54 4.51
N ILE A 87 -8.19 -14.25 5.62
CA ILE A 87 -7.99 -15.20 6.73
C ILE A 87 -9.34 -15.60 7.32
N TYR A 88 -10.21 -14.62 7.58
CA TYR A 88 -11.55 -14.86 8.12
C TYR A 88 -12.36 -15.76 7.19
N GLN A 89 -12.40 -15.46 5.89
CA GLN A 89 -13.09 -16.29 4.90
C GLN A 89 -12.56 -17.74 4.89
N ARG A 90 -11.24 -17.94 4.87
CA ARG A 90 -10.65 -19.30 4.90
C ARG A 90 -10.91 -20.03 6.20
N SER A 91 -10.95 -19.32 7.33
CA SER A 91 -11.26 -19.91 8.64
C SER A 91 -12.67 -20.50 8.71
N GLN A 92 -13.61 -20.05 7.86
CA GLN A 92 -14.97 -20.59 7.82
C GLN A 92 -15.11 -21.83 6.91
N MET A 93 -14.13 -22.13 6.07
CA MET A 93 -14.20 -23.26 5.14
C MET A 93 -13.99 -24.58 5.89
N PRO A 94 -14.83 -25.62 5.68
CA PRO A 94 -14.74 -26.90 6.38
C PRO A 94 -13.39 -27.60 6.26
N GLU A 95 -12.70 -27.43 5.13
CA GLU A 95 -11.36 -27.98 4.86
C GLU A 95 -10.25 -27.40 5.76
N ASN A 96 -10.49 -26.24 6.38
CA ASN A 96 -9.48 -25.49 7.11
C ASN A 96 -9.65 -25.54 8.62
N TYR A 97 -10.58 -26.36 9.11
CA TYR A 97 -10.74 -26.63 10.53
C TYR A 97 -11.23 -28.06 10.78
N HIS A 98 -11.00 -28.54 12.00
CA HIS A 98 -11.68 -29.71 12.53
C HIS A 98 -12.28 -29.37 13.88
N LEU A 99 -13.24 -30.19 14.33
CA LEU A 99 -13.75 -30.12 15.69
C LEU A 99 -12.92 -31.06 16.57
N ASN A 100 -12.46 -30.55 17.71
CA ASN A 100 -11.80 -31.40 18.69
C ASN A 100 -12.83 -32.25 19.46
N PHE A 101 -12.35 -33.10 20.38
CA PHE A 101 -13.19 -33.95 21.23
C PHE A 101 -14.28 -33.17 22.00
N PHE A 102 -14.04 -31.90 22.32
CA PHE A 102 -15.00 -31.02 23.03
C PHE A 102 -15.92 -30.23 22.10
N GLY A 103 -15.95 -30.55 20.80
CA GLY A 103 -16.71 -29.80 19.81
C GLY A 103 -16.18 -28.39 19.53
N LYS A 104 -14.95 -28.05 19.97
CA LYS A 104 -14.34 -26.75 19.70
C LYS A 104 -13.65 -26.76 18.34
N LYS A 105 -13.84 -25.68 17.59
CA LYS A 105 -13.20 -25.46 16.29
C LYS A 105 -11.68 -25.23 16.47
N VAL A 106 -10.88 -26.07 15.82
CA VAL A 106 -9.43 -25.97 15.78
C VAL A 106 -9.01 -25.71 14.33
N LEU A 107 -8.35 -24.58 14.09
CA LEU A 107 -7.92 -24.15 12.76
C LEU A 107 -6.64 -24.86 12.33
N HIS A 108 -6.57 -25.25 11.06
CA HIS A 108 -5.33 -25.75 10.47
C HIS A 108 -4.36 -24.59 10.14
N PRO A 109 -3.04 -24.84 10.15
CA PRO A 109 -2.04 -23.83 9.77
C PRO A 109 -2.21 -23.29 8.34
N THR A 110 -2.91 -24.03 7.47
CA THR A 110 -3.24 -23.65 6.09
C THR A 110 -4.12 -22.40 5.99
N VAL A 111 -4.80 -22.01 7.07
CA VAL A 111 -5.66 -20.82 7.12
C VAL A 111 -4.87 -19.53 6.86
N VAL A 112 -3.60 -19.48 7.26
CA VAL A 112 -2.75 -18.29 7.14
C VAL A 112 -1.55 -18.61 6.27
N LYS A 113 -1.37 -17.88 5.17
CA LYS A 113 -0.23 -18.08 4.28
C LYS A 113 1.00 -17.35 4.84
N PRO A 114 2.22 -17.94 4.79
CA PRO A 114 3.44 -17.29 5.31
C PRO A 114 3.68 -15.88 4.76
N PHE A 115 3.41 -15.68 3.47
CA PHE A 115 3.55 -14.37 2.82
C PHE A 115 2.58 -13.30 3.37
N GLU A 116 1.36 -13.69 3.77
CA GLU A 116 0.40 -12.77 4.39
C GLU A 116 0.90 -12.31 5.76
N ILE A 117 1.55 -13.21 6.52
CA ILE A 117 2.17 -12.89 7.81
C ILE A 117 3.29 -11.86 7.60
N ILE A 118 4.19 -12.12 6.64
CA ILE A 118 5.31 -11.22 6.35
C ILE A 118 4.81 -9.82 5.98
N ILE A 119 3.85 -9.71 5.04
CA ILE A 119 3.27 -8.41 4.67
C ILE A 119 2.64 -7.73 5.88
N PHE A 120 1.86 -8.47 6.67
CA PHE A 120 1.17 -7.92 7.83
C PHE A 120 2.18 -7.31 8.82
N PHE A 121 3.23 -8.04 9.18
CA PHE A 121 4.25 -7.53 10.10
C PHE A 121 5.08 -6.38 9.51
N VAL A 122 5.44 -6.43 8.23
CA VAL A 122 6.17 -5.34 7.58
C VAL A 122 5.33 -4.07 7.54
N THR A 123 4.01 -4.17 7.32
CA THR A 123 3.15 -2.98 7.20
C THR A 123 2.82 -2.31 8.54
N ILE A 124 2.92 -3.02 9.68
CA ILE A 124 2.63 -2.46 11.01
C ILE A 124 3.52 -1.25 11.36
N PRO A 125 4.86 -1.33 11.29
CA PRO A 125 5.72 -0.17 11.61
C PRO A 125 5.40 1.06 10.76
N PHE A 126 5.16 0.87 9.45
CA PHE A 126 4.80 1.98 8.56
C PHE A 126 3.44 2.58 8.92
N PHE A 127 2.43 1.75 9.20
CA PHE A 127 1.12 2.21 9.64
C PHE A 127 1.23 3.04 10.93
N CYS A 128 1.96 2.53 11.94
CA CYS A 128 2.11 3.20 13.22
C CYS A 128 2.91 4.50 13.10
N MET A 129 4.09 4.49 12.46
CA MET A 129 4.96 5.67 12.36
C MET A 129 4.32 6.77 11.52
N LEU A 130 3.86 6.42 10.31
CA LEU A 130 3.30 7.41 9.38
C LEU A 130 1.89 7.83 9.79
N GLY A 131 1.12 6.91 10.38
CA GLY A 131 -0.18 7.22 10.95
C GLY A 131 -0.08 8.15 12.15
N ALA A 132 0.85 7.91 13.07
CA ALA A 132 1.09 8.82 14.19
C ALA A 132 1.47 10.23 13.70
N TYR A 133 2.38 10.33 12.73
CA TYR A 133 2.74 11.62 12.14
C TYR A 133 1.55 12.31 11.46
N PHE A 134 0.77 11.58 10.66
CA PHE A 134 -0.42 12.12 9.99
C PHE A 134 -1.45 12.64 10.99
N VAL A 135 -1.79 11.83 12.00
CA VAL A 135 -2.79 12.16 13.02
C VAL A 135 -2.32 13.31 13.90
N ALA A 136 -1.05 13.34 14.32
CA ALA A 136 -0.51 14.44 15.11
C ALA A 136 -0.62 15.78 14.37
N LYS A 137 -0.28 15.80 13.07
CA LYS A 137 -0.44 16.99 12.22
C LYS A 137 -1.91 17.33 11.96
N LEU A 138 -2.78 16.34 11.83
CA LEU A 138 -4.22 16.54 11.69
C LEU A 138 -4.82 17.20 12.93
N ILE A 139 -4.46 16.72 14.12
CA ILE A 139 -4.90 17.30 15.39
C ILE A 139 -4.40 18.74 15.52
N HIS A 140 -3.12 18.98 15.26
CA HIS A 140 -2.53 20.32 15.28
C HIS A 140 -3.12 21.27 14.21
N PHE A 141 -3.78 20.74 13.18
CA PHE A 141 -4.47 21.57 12.20
C PHE A 141 -5.84 22.06 12.71
N PHE A 142 -6.47 21.31 13.60
CA PHE A 142 -7.79 21.63 14.16
C PHE A 142 -7.75 22.34 15.52
N ILE A 143 -6.67 22.17 16.30
CA ILE A 143 -6.41 22.85 17.57
C ILE A 143 -5.52 24.05 17.31
#